data_AF-A0ABD1DT03-F1
#
_entry.id   AF-A0ABD1DT03-F1
#
_cell.length_a   1.000
_cell.length_b   1.000
_cell.length_c   1.000
_cell.angle_alpha   90.00
_cell.angle_beta   90.00
_cell.angle_gamma   90.00
#
_symmetry.space_group_name_H-M   'P 1'
#
loop_
_entity.id
_entity.type
_entity.pdbx_description
1 polymer ?
#
loop_
_entity_poly.entity_id
_entity_poly.type
_entity_poly.pdbx_seq_one_letter_code
_entity_poly.pdbx_strand_id
1 'polypeptide(L)' 'MVSLIVPDSRNSGLPLVNSSWQVPAILAIYLLTVLKIGPRFMENRKAYDLKNVIWSYNLFQIVANGALFLAE' A
#
# COMPACT_ATOMS: atom_id res chain seq x y z
N MET A 1 5.17 26.38 -21.44
CA MET A 1 5.72 25.01 -21.32
C MET A 1 5.63 24.57 -19.85
N VAL A 2 4.40 24.39 -19.37
CA VAL A 2 4.05 23.64 -18.16
C VAL A 2 2.80 22.91 -18.61
N SER A 3 2.87 21.60 -18.87
CA SER A 3 1.67 20.85 -19.23
C SER A 3 0.73 20.92 -18.04
N LEU A 4 -0.42 21.58 -18.23
CA LEU A 4 -1.57 21.46 -17.33
C LEU A 4 -1.79 19.97 -17.11
N ILE A 5 -1.83 19.52 -15.86
CA ILE A 5 -2.13 18.14 -15.49
C ILE A 5 -3.60 17.91 -15.89
N VAL A 6 -3.82 17.53 -17.14
CA VAL A 6 -5.10 17.00 -17.61
C VAL A 6 -5.09 15.53 -17.18
N PRO A 7 -5.95 15.12 -16.24
CA PRO A 7 -6.04 13.71 -15.84
C PRO A 7 -6.43 12.86 -17.05
N ASP A 8 -5.70 11.78 -17.31
CA ASP A 8 -6.05 10.85 -18.39
C ASP A 8 -7.38 10.14 -18.05
N SER A 9 -8.41 10.41 -18.87
CA SER A 9 -9.76 9.88 -18.67
C SER A 9 -9.80 8.34 -18.69
N ARG A 10 -8.83 7.67 -19.33
CA ARG A 10 -8.75 6.19 -19.40
C ARG A 10 -8.61 5.55 -18.02
N ASN A 11 -7.95 6.24 -17.09
CA ASN A 11 -7.73 5.77 -15.72
C ASN A 11 -8.67 6.39 -14.70
N SER A 12 -9.63 7.23 -15.13
CA SER A 12 -10.56 7.92 -14.23
C SER A 12 -11.52 6.99 -13.48
N GLY A 13 -11.67 5.73 -13.89
CA GLY A 13 -12.43 4.71 -13.14
C GLY A 13 -11.62 4.02 -12.03
N LEU A 14 -10.29 4.17 -12.02
CA LEU A 14 -9.43 3.45 -11.09
C LEU A 14 -9.44 4.10 -9.70
N PRO A 15 -9.46 3.30 -8.63
CA PRO A 15 -9.37 3.82 -7.28
C PRO A 15 -8.03 4.53 -7.05
N LEU A 16 -8.02 5.55 -6.18
CA LEU A 16 -6.84 6.34 -5.77
C LEU A 16 -6.21 7.23 -6.86
N VAL A 17 -6.67 7.18 -8.11
CA VAL A 17 -6.11 7.97 -9.22
C VAL A 17 -6.74 9.38 -9.33
N ASN A 18 -8.03 9.51 -8.99
CA ASN A 18 -8.77 10.76 -9.19
C ASN A 18 -8.49 11.85 -8.14
N SER A 19 -7.95 11.49 -6.99
CA SER A 19 -7.82 12.40 -5.84
C SER A 19 -6.39 12.43 -5.33
N SER A 20 -5.67 13.50 -5.66
CA SER A 20 -4.25 13.69 -5.34
C SER A 20 -3.94 13.70 -3.84
N TRP A 21 -4.93 13.93 -2.97
CA TRP A 21 -4.75 13.97 -1.52
C TRP A 21 -4.85 12.58 -0.85
N GLN A 22 -5.48 11.59 -1.50
CA GLN A 22 -5.76 10.27 -0.92
C GLN A 22 -4.47 9.49 -0.65
N VAL A 23 -3.56 9.45 -1.62
CA VAL A 23 -2.26 8.77 -1.48
C VAL A 23 -1.41 9.38 -0.35
N PRO A 24 -1.18 10.71 -0.28
CA PRO A 24 -0.47 11.31 0.84
C PRO A 24 -1.14 11.07 2.18
N ALA A 25 -2.47 11.08 2.26
CA ALA A 25 -3.20 10.80 3.50
C ALA A 25 -2.95 9.36 3.98
N ILE A 26 -3.05 8.37 3.09
CA ILE A 26 -2.76 6.96 3.41
C ILE A 26 -1.31 6.80 3.90
N LEU A 27 -0.35 7.45 3.22
CA LEU A 27 1.06 7.42 3.62
C LEU A 27 1.28 8.05 5.00
N ALA A 28 0.66 9.20 5.27
CA ALA A 28 0.75 9.86 6.57
C ALA A 28 0.21 8.95 7.69
N ILE A 29 -0.95 8.31 7.46
CA ILE A 29 -1.54 7.36 8.41
C ILE A 29 -0.62 6.15 8.61
N TYR A 30 -0.06 5.59 7.53
CA TYR A 30 0.88 4.47 7.60
C TYR A 30 2.11 4.83 8.45
N LEU A 31 2.75 5.97 8.18
CA LEU A 31 3.94 6.42 8.91
C LEU A 31 3.64 6.70 10.39
N LEU A 32 2.53 7.37 10.69
CA LEU A 32 2.10 7.58 12.08
C LEU A 32 1.89 6.25 12.81
N THR A 33 1.28 5.29 12.13
CA THR A 33 1.01 3.96 12.68
C THR A 33 2.31 3.20 12.94
N VAL A 34 3.23 3.16 11.99
CA VAL A 34 4.49 2.38 12.12
C VAL A 34 5.49 3.03 13.06
N LEU A 35 5.62 4.37 13.04
CA LEU A 35 6.67 5.07 13.79
C LEU A 35 6.28 5.45 15.22
N LYS A 36 4.99 5.71 15.48
CA LYS A 36 4.53 6.17 16.80
C LYS A 36 3.59 5.19 17.47
N ILE A 37 2.49 4.84 16.80
CA ILE A 37 1.41 4.08 17.43
C ILE A 37 1.83 2.63 17.69
N GLY A 38 2.43 1.97 16.69
CA GLY A 38 2.88 0.59 16.73
C GLY A 38 3.91 0.33 17.84
N PRO A 39 5.03 1.08 17.91
CA PRO A 39 6.03 0.90 18.95
C PRO A 39 5.47 1.13 20.35
N ARG A 40 4.66 2.18 20.55
CA ARG A 40 4.00 2.46 21.84
C ARG A 40 3.02 1.36 22.24
N PHE A 41 2.30 0.77 21.29
CA PHE A 41 1.39 -0.34 21.55
C PHE A 41 2.13 -1.64 21.88
N MET A 42 3.31 -1.85 21.30
CA MET A 42 4.14 -3.05 21.49
C MET A 42 5.12 -2.95 22.67
N GLU A 43 5.27 -1.77 23.29
CA GLU A 43 6.23 -1.51 24.37
C GLU A 43 6.17 -2.53 25.53
N ASN A 44 4.98 -2.98 25.88
CA ASN A 44 4.75 -3.94 26.98
C ASN A 44 4.21 -5.30 26.49
N ARG A 45 4.43 -5.63 25.20
CA ARG A 45 3.92 -6.87 24.59
C ARG A 45 5.07 -7.64 23.94
N LYS A 46 4.97 -8.97 23.95
CA LYS A 46 5.88 -9.81 23.17
C LYS A 46 5.58 -9.62 21.68
N ALA A 47 6.62 -9.75 20.85
CA ALA A 47 6.47 -9.73 19.40
C ALA A 47 5.50 -10.83 18.94
N TYR A 48 4.67 -10.51 17.95
CA TYR A 48 3.74 -11.48 17.35
C TYR A 48 4.52 -12.49 16.49
N ASP A 49 4.14 -13.77 16.58
CA ASP A 49 4.61 -14.77 15.61
C ASP A 49 3.77 -14.66 14.33
N LEU A 50 4.27 -13.89 13.38
CA LEU A 50 3.63 -13.66 12.08
C LEU A 50 4.16 -14.60 10.99
N LYS A 51 4.91 -15.65 11.33
CA LYS A 51 5.59 -16.51 10.35
C LYS A 51 4.64 -17.05 9.29
N ASN A 52 3.49 -17.59 9.69
CA ASN A 52 2.51 -18.16 8.77
C ASN A 52 1.81 -17.08 7.91
N VAL A 53 1.57 -15.90 8.49
CA VAL A 53 0.95 -14.76 7.78
C VAL A 53 1.89 -14.19 6.73
N ILE A 54 3.17 -14.05 7.07
CA ILE A 54 4.20 -13.57 6.13
C ILE A 54 4.41 -14.61 5.02
N TRP A 55 4.40 -15.90 5.35
CA TRP A 55 4.54 -16.95 4.35
C TRP A 55 3.38 -16.96 3.35
N SER A 56 2.12 -16.87 3.83
CA SER A 56 0.95 -16.82 2.94
C SER A 56 0.91 -15.54 2.10
N TYR A 57 1.29 -14.41 2.69
CA TYR A 57 1.41 -13.13 1.97
C TYR A 57 2.43 -13.20 0.83
N ASN A 58 3.62 -13.75 1.09
CA ASN A 58 4.65 -13.89 0.06
C ASN A 58 4.22 -14.84 -1.06
N LEU A 59 3.55 -15.95 -0.74
CA LEU A 59 3.02 -16.87 -1.74
C LEU A 59 1.99 -16.18 -2.64
N PHE A 60 1.04 -15.45 -2.04
CA PHE A 60 0.08 -14.66 -2.79
C PHE A 60 0.76 -13.63 -3.70
N GLN A 61 1.81 -12.96 -3.19
CA GLN A 61 2.55 -11.97 -3.96
C GLN A 61 3.27 -12.57 -5.17
N ILE A 62 3.86 -13.77 -5.05
CA ILE A 62 4.47 -14.47 -6.19
C ILE A 62 3.43 -14.78 -7.26
N VAL A 63 2.27 -15.32 -6.85
CA VAL A 63 1.18 -15.65 -7.79
C VAL A 63 0.63 -14.40 -8.47
N ALA A 64 0.35 -13.34 -7.72
CA ALA A 64 -0.18 -12.09 -8.26
C ALA A 64 0.79 -11.41 -9.23
N ASN A 65 2.08 -11.35 -8.88
CA ASN A 65 3.11 -10.78 -9.76
C ASN A 65 3.32 -11.63 -11.02
N GLY A 66 3.33 -12.96 -10.88
CA GLY A 66 3.42 -13.86 -12.02
C GLY A 66 2.22 -13.74 -12.96
N ALA A 67 1.01 -13.63 -12.41
CA ALA A 67 -0.20 -13.41 -13.20
C ALA A 67 -0.17 -12.07 -13.93
N LEU A 68 0.24 -10.99 -13.25
CA LEU A 68 0.41 -9.67 -13.86
C LEU A 68 1.42 -9.71 -15.02
N PHE A 69 2.57 -10.35 -14.82
CA PHE A 69 3.60 -10.47 -15.85
C PHE A 69 3.14 -11.26 -17.09
N LEU A 70 2.23 -12.21 -16.94
CA LEU A 70 1.68 -12.99 -18.06
C LEU A 70 0.48 -12.32 -18.75
N ALA A 71 -0.17 -11.37 -18.06
CA ALA A 71 -1.35 -10.66 -18.56
C ALA A 71 -0.97 -9.40 -19.38
N GLU A 72 0.25 -8.91 -19.20
CA GLU A 72 0.89 -7.85 -20.00
C GLU A 72 1.74 -8.45 -21.13
#